data_AF-A0A5R1YL10-F1
#
_entry.id   AF-A0A5R1YL10-F1
#
_cell.length_a   1.000
_cell.length_b   1.000
_cell.length_c   1.000
_cell.angle_alpha   90.00
_cell.angle_beta   90.00
_cell.angle_gamma   90.00
#
_symmetry.space_group_name_H-M   'P 1'
#
loop_
_entity.id
_entity.type
_entity.pdbx_description
1 polymer ?
#
loop_
_entity_poly.entity_id
_entity_poly.type
_entity_poly.pdbx_seq_one_letter_code
_entity_poly.pdbx_strand_id
1 'polypeptide(L)'
;MTIMSSCWRFTDSLTSLWHTASMKILLIEDNQKTIEWVRQGLTEAGYVVDYACDGRDGLHLALQEHYSLIILDIMLPGLDGWQVLRALRTAHQSPVICLTARDSVEDRVKGLEAGANDYLVKPFSFAELLARVTVDVAIRRLRAKVADPFEKKLIMTVRGMGYRLQAETSQNG
;
A
#
# COMPACT_ATOMS: atom_id res chain seq x y z
N MET A 1 42.93 21.82 11.55
CA MET A 1 41.87 21.86 12.58
C MET A 1 41.38 23.30 12.58
N THR A 2 40.34 23.66 11.84
CA THR A 2 38.92 23.35 12.09
C THR A 2 38.13 23.33 10.78
N ILE A 3 37.29 22.31 10.63
CA ILE A 3 36.39 22.10 9.49
C ILE A 3 35.11 22.88 9.79
N MET A 4 34.75 23.85 8.96
CA MET A 4 33.42 24.47 8.95
C MET A 4 32.84 24.38 7.53
N SER A 5 31.98 23.37 7.39
CA SER A 5 30.73 23.33 6.64
C SER A 5 30.55 24.36 5.52
N SER A 6 30.92 23.93 4.32
CA SER A 6 30.61 24.57 3.06
C SER A 6 29.11 24.50 2.74
N CYS A 7 28.49 25.68 2.83
CA CYS A 7 27.44 26.23 1.97
C CYS A 7 26.93 25.31 0.84
N TRP A 8 25.79 24.67 1.05
CA TRP A 8 24.96 24.10 -0.04
C TRP A 8 23.98 25.16 -0.52
N ARG A 9 24.38 25.93 -1.54
CA ARG A 9 23.46 26.67 -2.42
C ARG A 9 23.31 25.85 -3.71
N PHE A 10 22.31 24.98 -3.76
CA PHE A 10 21.89 24.31 -4.99
C PHE A 10 20.35 24.33 -5.06
N THR A 11 19.88 25.03 -6.09
CA THR A 11 18.52 25.24 -6.62
C THR A 11 17.34 24.48 -5.98
N ASP A 12 16.37 25.28 -5.57
CA ASP A 12 15.05 25.00 -5.00
C ASP A 12 14.05 24.35 -6.01
N SER A 13 14.46 23.27 -6.68
CA SER A 13 13.62 22.54 -7.64
C SER A 13 13.59 21.03 -7.40
N LEU A 14 14.44 20.50 -6.52
CA LEU A 14 14.43 19.08 -6.16
C LEU A 14 13.57 18.83 -4.91
N THR A 15 13.36 19.84 -4.07
CA THR A 15 12.41 19.90 -2.95
C THR A 15 10.99 19.50 -3.32
N SER A 16 10.56 19.87 -4.51
CA SER A 16 9.25 19.50 -5.05
C SER A 16 9.19 18.04 -5.54
N LEU A 17 10.31 17.45 -5.99
CA LEU A 17 10.34 16.11 -6.58
C LEU A 17 10.37 14.97 -5.54
N TRP A 18 10.63 15.26 -4.26
CA TRP A 18 10.43 14.29 -3.18
C TRP A 18 9.02 14.33 -2.56
N HIS A 19 8.16 15.24 -3.01
CA HIS A 19 6.76 15.29 -2.59
C HIS A 19 5.87 14.26 -3.33
N THR A 20 6.39 13.59 -4.37
CA THR A 20 5.59 12.90 -5.39
C THR A 20 5.67 11.36 -5.35
N ALA A 21 5.77 10.78 -4.16
CA ALA A 21 5.35 9.39 -3.93
C ALA A 21 4.68 9.35 -2.56
N SER A 22 3.42 9.81 -2.53
CA SER A 22 2.69 10.16 -1.32
C SER A 22 2.78 9.02 -0.29
N MET A 23 3.17 9.36 0.94
CA MET A 23 3.12 8.48 2.11
C MET A 23 1.68 8.28 2.59
N LYS A 24 0.72 8.27 1.64
CA LYS A 24 -0.70 8.27 1.94
C LYS A 24 -1.17 6.82 2.04
N ILE A 25 -1.76 6.49 3.17
CA ILE A 25 -2.36 5.20 3.47
C ILE A 25 -3.87 5.42 3.61
N LEU A 26 -4.66 4.51 3.07
CA LEU A 26 -6.09 4.43 3.35
C LEU A 26 -6.35 3.29 4.33
N LEU A 27 -7.00 3.59 5.44
CA LEU A 27 -7.51 2.61 6.39
C LEU A 27 -9.03 2.44 6.23
N ILE A 28 -9.50 1.24 5.91
CA ILE A 28 -10.92 0.92 5.81
C ILE A 28 -11.26 -0.05 6.95
N GLU A 29 -11.96 0.44 7.96
CA GLU A 29 -12.24 -0.27 9.23
C GLU A 29 -13.46 0.38 9.88
N ASP A 30 -14.41 -0.40 10.41
CA ASP A 30 -15.62 0.13 11.04
C ASP A 30 -15.46 0.40 12.55
N ASN A 31 -14.48 -0.25 13.19
CA ASN A 31 -14.22 -0.06 14.61
C ASN A 31 -13.46 1.25 14.91
N GLN A 32 -14.17 2.24 15.44
CA GLN A 32 -13.62 3.57 15.79
C GLN A 32 -12.34 3.51 16.65
N LYS A 33 -12.23 2.56 17.60
CA LYS A 33 -11.04 2.44 18.46
C LYS A 33 -9.83 1.94 17.67
N THR A 34 -10.03 0.95 16.80
CA THR A 34 -9.00 0.46 15.89
C THR A 34 -8.54 1.55 14.95
N ILE A 35 -9.48 2.31 14.35
CA ILE A 35 -9.18 3.44 13.46
C ILE A 35 -8.27 4.44 14.17
N GLU A 36 -8.67 4.94 15.34
CA GLU A 36 -7.91 5.96 16.05
C GLU A 36 -6.51 5.46 16.42
N TRP A 37 -6.44 4.24 16.96
CA TRP A 37 -5.16 3.63 17.36
C TRP A 37 -4.19 3.42 16.20
N VAL A 38 -4.67 2.87 15.08
CA VAL A 38 -3.84 2.66 13.87
C VAL A 38 -3.46 3.99 13.24
N ARG A 39 -4.41 4.94 13.13
CA ARG A 39 -4.17 6.26 12.56
C ARG A 39 -3.11 7.01 13.36
N GLN A 40 -3.22 7.02 14.68
CA GLN A 40 -2.24 7.66 15.57
C GLN A 40 -0.85 7.06 15.34
N GLY A 41 -0.71 5.74 15.47
CA GLY A 41 0.60 5.09 15.34
C GLY A 41 1.24 5.29 13.97
N LEU A 42 0.48 5.19 12.89
CA LEU A 42 0.99 5.41 11.53
C LEU A 42 1.33 6.89 11.27
N THR A 43 0.57 7.82 11.84
CA THR A 43 0.88 9.26 11.76
C THR A 43 2.18 9.57 12.50
N GLU A 44 2.38 9.01 13.70
CA GLU A 44 3.63 9.12 14.45
C GLU A 44 4.83 8.51 13.69
N ALA A 45 4.58 7.47 12.90
CA ALA A 45 5.58 6.87 11.99
C ALA A 45 5.81 7.67 10.69
N GLY A 46 5.14 8.82 10.50
CA GLY A 46 5.34 9.74 9.38
C GLY A 46 4.48 9.46 8.14
N TYR A 47 3.42 8.65 8.26
CA TYR A 47 2.44 8.43 7.19
C TYR A 47 1.28 9.43 7.28
N VAL A 48 0.70 9.78 6.13
CA VAL A 48 -0.60 10.47 6.07
C VAL A 48 -1.66 9.40 5.97
N VAL A 49 -2.65 9.41 6.86
CA VAL A 49 -3.65 8.35 6.95
C VAL A 49 -5.05 8.93 6.76
N ASP A 50 -5.66 8.59 5.63
CA ASP A 50 -7.10 8.74 5.45
C ASP A 50 -7.80 7.49 6.00
N TYR A 51 -9.06 7.62 6.38
CA TYR A 51 -9.84 6.48 6.82
C TYR A 51 -11.28 6.51 6.29
N ALA A 52 -11.88 5.33 6.19
CA ALA A 52 -13.30 5.13 5.92
C ALA A 52 -13.88 4.10 6.89
N CYS A 53 -15.10 4.32 7.34
CA CYS A 53 -15.78 3.47 8.32
C CYS A 53 -16.59 2.33 7.69
N ASP A 54 -16.67 2.26 6.36
CA ASP A 54 -17.36 1.21 5.62
C ASP A 54 -16.73 0.96 4.25
N GLY A 55 -17.11 -0.16 3.64
CA GLY A 55 -16.54 -0.60 2.37
C GLY A 55 -16.92 0.27 1.17
N ARG A 56 -18.07 0.94 1.19
CA ARG A 56 -18.53 1.76 0.06
C ARG A 56 -17.71 3.05 -0.02
N ASP A 57 -17.59 3.76 1.09
CA ASP A 57 -16.81 4.99 1.17
C ASP A 57 -15.32 4.69 1.01
N GLY A 58 -14.84 3.58 1.60
CA GLY A 58 -13.48 3.10 1.43
C GLY A 58 -13.14 2.78 -0.03
N LEU A 59 -14.02 2.06 -0.74
CA LEU A 59 -13.86 1.79 -2.17
C LEU A 59 -13.89 3.09 -2.99
N HIS A 60 -14.82 4.01 -2.69
CA HIS A 60 -14.90 5.28 -3.39
C HIS A 60 -13.59 6.08 -3.27
N LEU A 61 -13.09 6.29 -2.05
CA LEU A 61 -11.82 6.98 -1.81
C LEU A 61 -10.67 6.30 -2.54
N ALA A 62 -10.55 4.98 -2.41
CA ALA A 62 -9.50 4.22 -3.06
C ALA A 62 -9.54 4.27 -4.59
N LEU A 63 -10.70 4.51 -5.19
CA LEU A 63 -10.85 4.65 -6.63
C LEU A 63 -10.49 6.07 -7.12
N GLN A 64 -10.72 7.11 -6.31
CA GLN A 64 -10.51 8.51 -6.65
C GLN A 64 -9.08 9.01 -6.37
N GLU A 65 -8.45 8.50 -5.32
CA GLU A 65 -7.17 8.98 -4.80
C GLU A 65 -6.04 7.97 -5.00
N HIS A 66 -4.80 8.45 -4.99
CA HIS A 66 -3.61 7.59 -5.07
C HIS A 66 -3.05 7.29 -3.67
N TYR A 67 -3.32 6.08 -3.19
CA TYR A 67 -2.73 5.56 -1.95
C TYR A 67 -1.53 4.65 -2.23
N SER A 68 -0.48 4.82 -1.42
CA SER A 68 0.70 3.95 -1.43
C SER A 68 0.42 2.56 -0.85
N LEU A 69 -0.61 2.45 -0.01
CA LEU A 69 -1.06 1.25 0.66
C LEU A 69 -2.52 1.41 1.10
N ILE A 70 -3.28 0.33 1.07
CA ILE A 70 -4.61 0.25 1.65
C ILE A 70 -4.58 -0.82 2.75
N ILE A 71 -5.07 -0.49 3.94
CA ILE A 71 -5.32 -1.43 5.02
C ILE A 71 -6.84 -1.64 5.04
N LEU A 72 -7.29 -2.88 4.94
CA LEU A 72 -8.69 -3.21 4.73
C LEU A 72 -9.15 -4.26 5.74
N ASP A 73 -10.11 -3.91 6.59
CA ASP A 73 -10.86 -4.93 7.33
C ASP A 73 -11.68 -5.77 6.35
N ILE A 74 -11.58 -7.08 6.52
CA ILE A 74 -12.43 -8.00 5.77
C ILE A 74 -13.86 -7.92 6.29
N MET A 75 -14.09 -7.78 7.59
CA MET A 75 -15.43 -7.87 8.19
C MET A 75 -16.15 -6.52 8.27
N LEU A 76 -16.31 -5.84 7.13
CA LEU A 76 -17.02 -4.56 7.07
C LEU A 76 -18.53 -4.74 7.01
N PRO A 77 -19.32 -3.84 7.64
CA PRO A 77 -20.76 -3.82 7.47
C PRO A 77 -21.16 -3.40 6.05
N GLY A 78 -22.22 -4.00 5.52
CA GLY A 78 -22.74 -3.67 4.19
C GLY A 78 -21.88 -4.27 3.07
N LEU A 79 -20.98 -3.46 2.49
CA LEU A 79 -20.08 -3.93 1.44
C LEU A 79 -18.87 -4.63 2.08
N ASP A 80 -18.90 -5.95 2.07
CA ASP A 80 -17.88 -6.82 2.67
C ASP A 80 -16.48 -6.55 2.08
N GLY A 81 -15.44 -6.66 2.91
CA GLY A 81 -14.07 -6.31 2.52
C GLY A 81 -13.54 -7.15 1.36
N TRP A 82 -14.01 -8.39 1.19
CA TRP A 82 -13.69 -9.18 0.00
C TRP A 82 -14.24 -8.59 -1.30
N GLN A 83 -15.44 -8.00 -1.24
CA GLN A 83 -16.04 -7.33 -2.39
C GLN A 83 -15.27 -6.05 -2.71
N VAL A 84 -14.87 -5.29 -1.69
CA VAL A 84 -14.00 -4.11 -1.84
C VAL A 84 -12.68 -4.51 -2.50
N LEU A 85 -11.98 -5.53 -1.98
CA LEU A 85 -10.72 -6.00 -2.55
C LEU A 85 -10.86 -6.41 -4.03
N ARG A 86 -11.90 -7.19 -4.37
CA ARG A 86 -12.15 -7.59 -5.76
C ARG A 86 -12.39 -6.39 -6.67
N ALA A 87 -13.20 -5.43 -6.25
CA ALA A 87 -13.48 -4.21 -7.00
C ALA A 87 -12.21 -3.34 -7.15
N LEU A 88 -11.40 -3.23 -6.09
CA LEU A 88 -10.11 -2.54 -6.17
C LEU A 88 -9.19 -3.18 -7.19
N ARG A 89 -9.17 -4.52 -7.28
CA ARG A 89 -8.25 -5.25 -8.15
C ARG A 89 -8.60 -5.22 -9.64
N THR A 90 -9.78 -4.72 -10.01
CA THR A 90 -10.12 -4.43 -11.42
C THR A 90 -9.60 -3.07 -11.86
N ALA A 91 -9.45 -2.10 -10.95
CA ALA A 91 -9.12 -0.71 -11.29
C ALA A 91 -7.73 -0.24 -10.80
N HIS A 92 -7.25 -0.75 -9.67
CA HIS A 92 -6.05 -0.27 -8.97
C HIS A 92 -5.10 -1.39 -8.55
N GLN A 93 -3.81 -1.05 -8.49
CA GLN A 93 -2.71 -1.96 -8.13
C GLN A 93 -2.04 -1.59 -6.81
N SER A 94 -2.63 -0.67 -6.03
CA SER A 94 -2.11 -0.33 -4.71
C SER A 94 -2.06 -1.58 -3.83
N PRO A 95 -0.98 -1.78 -3.08
CA PRO A 95 -0.87 -2.92 -2.19
C PRO A 95 -2.00 -2.87 -1.15
N VAL A 96 -2.57 -4.03 -0.83
CA VAL A 96 -3.64 -4.15 0.17
C VAL A 96 -3.20 -5.14 1.24
N ILE A 97 -3.22 -4.71 2.50
CA ILE A 97 -3.09 -5.58 3.68
C ILE A 97 -4.49 -5.80 4.23
N CYS A 98 -4.91 -7.06 4.32
CA CYS A 98 -6.21 -7.42 4.87
C CYS A 98 -6.13 -7.67 6.37
N LEU A 99 -6.94 -6.99 7.17
CA LEU A 99 -7.13 -7.32 8.58
C LEU A 99 -8.20 -8.41 8.67
N THR A 100 -7.91 -9.52 9.37
CA THR A 100 -8.83 -10.67 9.48
C THR A 100 -8.94 -11.14 10.91
N ALA A 101 -10.14 -11.52 11.36
CA ALA A 101 -10.32 -12.23 12.63
C ALA A 101 -10.21 -13.75 12.51
N ARG A 102 -10.15 -14.28 11.27
CA ARG A 102 -10.15 -15.72 11.01
C ARG A 102 -8.76 -16.18 10.60
N ASP A 103 -8.22 -17.12 11.38
CA ASP A 103 -6.94 -17.81 11.15
C ASP A 103 -7.12 -19.10 10.32
N SER A 104 -8.29 -19.32 9.71
CA SER A 104 -8.48 -20.48 8.86
C SER A 104 -7.67 -20.31 7.58
N VAL A 105 -6.94 -21.37 7.20
CA VAL A 105 -6.12 -21.41 5.99
C VAL A 105 -6.98 -21.09 4.77
N GLU A 106 -8.27 -21.47 4.75
CA GLU A 106 -9.17 -21.17 3.63
C GLU A 106 -9.38 -19.67 3.41
N ASP A 107 -9.49 -18.86 4.47
CA ASP A 107 -9.71 -17.42 4.33
C ASP A 107 -8.42 -16.70 3.89
N ARG A 108 -7.25 -17.22 4.29
CA ARG A 108 -5.93 -16.75 3.81
C ARG A 108 -5.71 -17.07 2.33
N VAL A 109 -6.08 -18.28 1.90
CA VAL A 109 -6.01 -18.69 0.48
C VAL A 109 -6.94 -17.84 -0.38
N LYS A 110 -8.20 -17.66 0.04
CA LYS A 110 -9.16 -16.78 -0.66
C LYS A 110 -8.64 -15.36 -0.80
N GLY A 111 -7.97 -14.82 0.23
CA GLY A 111 -7.44 -13.47 0.18
C GLY A 111 -6.27 -13.30 -0.76
N LEU A 112 -5.36 -14.27 -0.82
CA LEU A 112 -4.26 -14.26 -1.78
C LEU A 112 -4.77 -14.43 -3.21
N GLU A 113 -5.75 -15.31 -3.44
CA GLU A 113 -6.39 -15.48 -4.75
C GLU A 113 -7.16 -14.22 -5.19
N ALA A 114 -7.82 -13.53 -4.25
CA ALA A 114 -8.49 -12.26 -4.49
C ALA A 114 -7.52 -11.10 -4.74
N GLY A 115 -6.22 -11.29 -4.50
CA GLY A 115 -5.16 -10.34 -4.82
C GLY A 115 -4.67 -9.49 -3.66
N ALA A 116 -4.93 -9.87 -2.41
CA ALA A 116 -4.28 -9.23 -1.26
C ALA A 116 -2.75 -9.42 -1.33
N ASN A 117 -2.01 -8.43 -0.82
CA ASN A 117 -0.55 -8.51 -0.72
C ASN A 117 -0.11 -9.26 0.53
N ASP A 118 -0.81 -8.99 1.64
CA ASP A 118 -0.56 -9.59 2.95
C ASP A 118 -1.87 -9.63 3.75
N TYR A 119 -1.85 -10.34 4.88
CA TYR A 119 -2.93 -10.34 5.86
C TYR A 119 -2.34 -10.22 7.28
N LEU A 120 -3.12 -9.60 8.16
CA LEU A 120 -2.79 -9.41 9.56
C LEU A 120 -3.96 -9.87 10.43
N VAL A 121 -3.70 -10.84 11.31
CA VAL A 121 -4.74 -11.45 12.15
C VAL A 121 -5.03 -10.56 13.35
N LYS A 122 -6.30 -10.27 13.62
CA LYS A 122 -6.78 -9.56 14.82
C LYS A 122 -6.86 -10.54 16.00
N PRO A 123 -6.42 -10.16 17.22
CA PRO A 123 -5.72 -8.93 17.57
C PRO A 123 -4.25 -8.95 17.12
N PHE A 124 -3.74 -7.82 16.65
CA PHE A 124 -2.35 -7.66 16.21
C PHE A 124 -1.60 -6.60 17.03
N SER A 125 -0.28 -6.64 16.97
CA SER A 125 0.57 -5.58 17.53
C SER A 125 0.80 -4.47 16.50
N PHE A 126 0.96 -3.23 16.96
CA PHE A 126 1.31 -2.12 16.07
C PHE A 126 2.66 -2.35 15.37
N ALA A 127 3.64 -2.94 16.08
CA ALA A 127 4.94 -3.27 15.51
C ALA A 127 4.82 -4.21 14.30
N GLU A 128 3.93 -5.19 14.38
CA GLU A 128 3.67 -6.13 13.30
C GLU A 128 3.02 -5.46 12.08
N LEU A 129 2.04 -4.58 12.32
CA LEU A 129 1.41 -3.77 11.27
C LEU A 129 2.45 -2.86 10.59
N LEU A 130 3.22 -2.11 11.37
CA LEU A 130 4.20 -1.16 10.86
C LEU A 130 5.29 -1.84 10.02
N ALA A 131 5.74 -3.03 10.42
CA ALA A 131 6.71 -3.81 9.65
C ALA A 131 6.20 -4.11 8.24
N ARG A 132 4.95 -4.57 8.10
CA ARG A 132 4.33 -4.87 6.80
C ARG A 132 4.09 -3.62 5.97
N VAL A 133 3.51 -2.60 6.59
CA VAL A 133 3.29 -1.29 5.96
C VAL A 133 4.58 -0.75 5.35
N THR A 134 5.67 -0.78 6.12
CA THR A 134 6.98 -0.26 5.68
C THR A 134 7.52 -1.04 4.48
N VAL A 135 7.42 -2.37 4.50
CA VAL A 135 7.87 -3.24 3.40
C VAL A 135 7.05 -2.99 2.12
N ASP A 136 5.72 -3.02 2.21
CA ASP A 136 4.86 -2.85 1.03
C ASP A 136 4.96 -1.45 0.42
N VAL A 137 5.02 -0.40 1.25
CA VAL A 137 5.21 0.98 0.77
C VAL A 137 6.58 1.14 0.11
N ALA A 138 7.64 0.58 0.69
CA ALA A 138 8.97 0.61 0.09
C ALA A 138 9.00 -0.10 -1.27
N ILE A 139 8.40 -1.29 -1.37
CA ILE A 139 8.31 -2.03 -2.64
C ILE A 139 7.49 -1.25 -3.67
N ARG A 140 6.35 -0.66 -3.28
CA ARG A 140 5.52 0.17 -4.17
C ARG A 140 6.32 1.35 -4.73
N ARG A 141 7.13 2.00 -3.88
CA ARG A 141 8.00 3.12 -4.27
C ARG A 141 9.12 2.69 -5.21
N LEU A 142 9.79 1.57 -4.91
CA LEU A 142 10.81 1.01 -5.80
C LEU A 142 10.22 0.70 -7.17
N ARG A 143 9.01 0.10 -7.22
CA ARG A 143 8.30 -0.17 -8.47
C ARG A 143 7.95 1.09 -9.23
N ALA A 144 7.48 2.14 -8.56
CA ALA A 144 7.22 3.42 -9.21
C ALA A 144 8.52 3.98 -9.82
N LYS A 145 9.63 3.98 -9.07
CA LYS A 145 10.93 4.44 -9.56
C LYS A 145 11.53 3.58 -10.69
N VAL A 146 11.24 2.29 -10.74
CA VAL A 146 11.72 1.38 -11.79
C VAL A 146 10.79 1.39 -13.01
N ALA A 147 9.50 1.69 -12.83
CA ALA A 147 8.52 1.72 -13.92
C ALA A 147 8.41 3.10 -14.60
N ASP A 148 8.59 4.20 -13.87
CA ASP A 148 8.52 5.56 -14.44
C ASP A 148 9.59 5.90 -15.50
N PRO A 149 10.84 5.41 -15.42
CA PRO A 149 11.86 5.77 -16.42
C PRO A 149 11.69 5.06 -17.77
N PHE A 150 10.81 4.06 -17.88
CA PHE A 150 10.69 3.20 -19.05
C PHE A 150 9.26 3.20 -19.57
N GLU A 151 9.05 3.49 -20.85
CA GLU A 151 7.74 3.38 -21.52
C GLU A 151 7.08 2.00 -21.32
N LYS A 152 7.89 0.96 -21.09
CA LYS A 152 7.43 -0.40 -20.76
C LYS A 152 7.76 -0.75 -19.31
N LYS A 153 6.74 -1.22 -18.59
CA LYS A 153 6.87 -1.73 -17.21
C LYS A 153 7.75 -2.98 -17.18
N LEU A 154 8.96 -2.88 -16.63
CA LEU A 154 9.93 -3.99 -16.54
C LEU A 154 9.60 -5.01 -15.45
N ILE A 155 8.93 -4.58 -14.37
CA ILE A 155 8.54 -5.44 -13.24
C ILE A 155 7.02 -5.57 -13.21
N MET A 156 6.53 -6.80 -13.27
CA MET A 156 5.12 -7.12 -13.13
C MET A 156 4.85 -7.88 -11.83
N THR A 157 3.73 -7.57 -11.18
CA THR A 157 3.20 -8.41 -10.09
C THR A 157 2.63 -9.69 -10.68
N VAL A 158 3.08 -10.84 -10.18
CA VAL A 158 2.45 -12.13 -10.42
C VAL A 158 1.72 -12.53 -9.15
N ARG A 159 0.39 -12.42 -9.18
CA ARG A 159 -0.47 -12.65 -8.01
C ARG A 159 -0.20 -14.06 -7.44
N GLY A 160 0.02 -14.13 -6.13
CA GLY A 160 0.35 -15.37 -5.42
C GLY A 160 1.78 -15.92 -5.65
N MET A 161 2.58 -15.37 -6.57
CA MET A 161 3.93 -15.85 -6.88
C MET A 161 5.03 -14.77 -6.75
N GLY A 162 4.66 -13.55 -6.35
CA GLY A 162 5.60 -12.44 -6.21
C GLY A 162 5.73 -11.63 -7.50
N TYR A 163 6.94 -11.57 -8.07
CA TYR A 163 7.27 -10.61 -9.14
C TYR A 163 7.95 -11.29 -10.32
N ARG A 164 7.63 -10.83 -11.54
CA ARG A 164 8.27 -11.28 -12.79
C ARG A 164 8.95 -10.09 -13.48
N LEU A 165 10.19 -10.31 -13.89
CA LEU A 165 10.90 -9.44 -14.82
C LEU A 165 10.48 -9.78 -16.26
N GLN A 166 10.15 -8.76 -17.05
CA GLN A 166 9.94 -8.89 -18.47
C GLN A 166 11.12 -8.23 -19.18
N ALA A 167 12.11 -9.04 -19.55
CA ALA A 167 13.18 -8.59 -20.45
C ALA A 167 12.62 -8.55 -21.88
N GLU A 168 12.94 -7.51 -22.64
CA GLU A 168 12.67 -7.51 -24.07
C GLU A 168 13.51 -8.61 -24.73
N THR A 169 12.86 -9.66 -25.21
CA THR A 169 13.45 -10.40 -26.33
C THR A 169 13.36 -9.48 -27.54
N SER A 170 14.47 -8.82 -27.86
CA SER A 170 14.68 -8.32 -29.21
C SER A 170 14.50 -9.50 -30.15
N GLN A 171 13.33 -9.60 -30.78
CA GLN A 171 13.22 -10.32 -32.04
C GLN A 171 13.97 -9.49 -33.06
N ASN A 172 15.29 -9.65 -33.07
CA ASN A 172 16.08 -9.32 -34.24
C ASN A 172 15.73 -10.39 -35.27
N GLY A 173 14.99 -9.99 -36.30
CA GLY A 173 14.91 -10.72 -37.57
C GLY A 173 16.26 -10.79 -38.26
#